data_AF-A0A962YNI7-F1
#
_entry.id   AF-A0A962YNI7-F1
#
_cell.length_a   1.000
_cell.length_b   1.000
_cell.length_c   1.000
_cell.angle_alpha   90.00
_cell.angle_beta   90.00
_cell.angle_gamma   90.00
#
_symmetry.space_group_name_H-M   'P 1'
#
loop_
_entity.id
_entity.type
_entity.pdbx_description
1 polymer ?
#
loop_
_entity_poly.entity_id
_entity_poly.type
_entity_poly.pdbx_seq_one_letter_code
_entity_poly.pdbx_strand_id
1 'polypeptide(L)'
;TITKNVLKLSGDQVRDNWDRVRECLRKAIDFLATDVNCRHIDFLPYHQQLIGIAKFFDVVKHPDANYLESIRKWFWKTSFSTRYSTGQTNAKMDADIENIILLSKDSLIGLNEYRHSVTVPMLKSTKFSKSNPLTRAFLLLMAQCNPIDLVKNQKVDIGKSLSQYNRKEFHHVFPQAFLKSRGVSQEKIFGILNFCFLSSESNKVISKKSPSDYFFNLVPKNEFHKILGSNMLPVATEIYKDDNFEDFIDKRANFVISELDKITA
;
A
#
# COMPACT_ATOMS: atom_id res chain seq x y z
N THR A 1 -6.94 -9.99 24.96
CA THR A 1 -8.42 -9.90 24.98
C THR A 1 -8.90 -10.95 24.00
N ILE A 2 -9.83 -11.83 24.37
CA ILE A 2 -10.40 -12.81 23.44
C ILE A 2 -11.84 -12.40 23.17
N THR A 3 -12.29 -12.51 21.93
CA THR A 3 -13.61 -12.08 21.42
C THR A 3 -14.83 -12.49 22.29
N LYS A 4 -14.71 -13.53 23.14
CA LYS A 4 -15.69 -13.88 24.19
C LYS A 4 -15.92 -12.82 25.29
N ASN A 5 -15.13 -11.74 25.33
CA ASN A 5 -15.20 -10.72 26.37
C ASN A 5 -16.05 -9.49 26.04
N VAL A 6 -16.46 -9.28 24.78
CA VAL A 6 -17.27 -8.09 24.42
C VAL A 6 -18.64 -8.13 25.13
N LEU A 7 -19.24 -9.32 25.27
CA LEU A 7 -20.48 -9.54 26.01
C LEU A 7 -20.32 -9.43 27.54
N LYS A 8 -19.07 -9.31 28.04
CA LYS A 8 -18.74 -9.20 29.47
C LYS A 8 -18.31 -7.78 29.87
N LEU A 9 -18.21 -6.85 28.92
CA LEU A 9 -17.86 -5.47 29.21
C LEU A 9 -19.05 -4.77 29.84
N SER A 10 -18.87 -4.22 31.05
CA SER A 10 -19.89 -3.36 31.66
C SER A 10 -19.86 -1.95 31.04
N GLY A 11 -20.98 -1.23 31.14
CA GLY A 11 -21.06 0.16 30.69
C GLY A 11 -20.05 1.07 31.41
N ASP A 12 -19.78 0.81 32.69
CA ASP A 12 -18.77 1.55 33.47
C ASP A 12 -17.36 1.31 32.95
N GLN A 13 -17.00 0.05 32.68
CA GLN A 13 -15.68 -0.27 32.11
C GLN A 13 -15.44 0.43 30.77
N VAL A 14 -16.47 0.54 29.93
CA VAL A 14 -16.38 1.28 28.65
C VAL A 14 -16.19 2.77 28.90
N ARG A 15 -17.00 3.38 29.78
CA ARG A 15 -16.91 4.82 30.09
C ARG A 15 -15.56 5.19 30.70
N ASP A 16 -15.10 4.42 31.68
CA ASP A 16 -13.87 4.68 32.42
C ASP A 16 -12.62 4.58 31.54
N ASN A 17 -12.68 3.80 30.44
CA ASN A 17 -11.56 3.64 29.50
C ASN A 17 -11.74 4.45 28.21
N TRP A 18 -12.84 5.18 28.03
CA TRP A 18 -13.18 5.81 26.76
C TRP A 18 -12.14 6.84 26.31
N ASP A 19 -11.70 7.71 27.22
CA ASP A 19 -10.70 8.74 26.91
C ASP A 19 -9.35 8.15 26.53
N ARG A 20 -8.93 7.09 27.22
CA ARG A 20 -7.73 6.33 26.92
C ARG A 20 -7.79 5.72 25.51
N VAL A 21 -8.90 5.05 25.17
CA VAL A 21 -9.09 4.45 23.84
C VAL A 21 -9.10 5.51 22.75
N ARG A 22 -9.80 6.63 22.99
CA ARG A 22 -9.87 7.77 22.06
C ARG A 22 -8.50 8.35 21.75
N GLU A 23 -7.66 8.53 22.77
CA GLU A 23 -6.30 9.05 22.59
C GLU A 23 -5.41 8.07 21.81
N CYS A 24 -5.48 6.78 22.12
CA CYS A 24 -4.74 5.76 21.38
C CYS A 24 -5.15 5.68 19.91
N LEU A 25 -6.46 5.81 19.64
CA LEU A 25 -6.99 5.87 18.27
C LEU A 25 -6.51 7.13 17.54
N ARG A 26 -6.47 8.30 18.19
CA ARG A 26 -5.90 9.53 17.60
C ARG A 26 -4.45 9.30 17.18
N LYS A 27 -3.61 8.80 18.09
CA LYS A 27 -2.19 8.51 17.79
C LYS A 27 -2.03 7.49 16.66
N ALA A 28 -2.90 6.47 16.62
CA ALA A 28 -2.88 5.50 15.53
C ALA A 28 -3.26 6.11 14.17
N ILE A 29 -4.25 7.00 14.13
CA ILE A 29 -4.63 7.74 12.94
C ILE A 29 -3.51 8.69 12.50
N ASP A 30 -2.91 9.41 13.45
CA ASP A 30 -1.79 10.31 13.18
C ASP A 30 -0.63 9.54 12.56
N PHE A 31 -0.21 8.42 13.17
CA PHE A 31 0.78 7.50 12.61
C PHE A 31 0.40 7.05 11.19
N LEU A 32 -0.81 6.54 10.96
CA LEU A 32 -1.21 6.11 9.62
C LEU A 32 -1.12 7.25 8.60
N ALA A 33 -1.49 8.47 8.98
CA ALA A 33 -1.46 9.63 8.10
C ALA A 33 -0.05 10.16 7.82
N THR A 34 0.83 10.20 8.82
CA THR A 34 2.18 10.80 8.74
C THR A 34 3.24 9.81 8.31
N ASP A 35 3.19 8.61 8.86
CA ASP A 35 4.25 7.59 8.75
C ASP A 35 4.01 6.61 7.60
N VAL A 36 2.75 6.45 7.19
CA VAL A 36 2.31 5.49 6.18
C VAL A 36 1.61 6.18 5.00
N ASN A 37 1.38 7.50 5.05
CA ASN A 37 0.60 8.26 4.06
C ASN A 37 -0.84 7.75 3.86
N CYS A 38 -1.39 6.97 4.79
CA CYS A 38 -2.75 6.46 4.77
C CYS A 38 -3.71 7.44 5.48
N ARG A 39 -4.15 8.48 4.76
CA ARG A 39 -5.01 9.54 5.31
C ARG A 39 -6.50 9.20 5.34
N HIS A 40 -6.90 8.14 4.65
CA HIS A 40 -8.30 7.71 4.56
C HIS A 40 -8.42 6.21 4.77
N ILE A 41 -9.37 5.80 5.60
CA ILE A 41 -9.58 4.39 5.96
C ILE A 41 -9.90 3.50 4.75
N ASP A 42 -10.51 4.06 3.69
CA ASP A 42 -10.79 3.37 2.44
C ASP A 42 -9.53 2.89 1.70
N PHE A 43 -8.34 3.41 2.06
CA PHE A 43 -7.05 2.98 1.54
C PHE A 43 -6.23 2.16 2.54
N LEU A 44 -6.74 1.95 3.76
CA LEU A 44 -6.13 1.04 4.71
C LEU A 44 -6.30 -0.40 4.17
N PRO A 45 -5.22 -1.20 4.03
CA PRO A 45 -5.32 -2.56 3.49
C PRO A 45 -6.31 -3.40 4.28
N TYR A 46 -6.25 -3.32 5.61
CA TYR A 46 -7.17 -4.00 6.52
C TYR A 46 -7.57 -3.09 7.68
N HIS A 47 -8.86 -2.89 7.91
CA HIS A 47 -9.34 -2.05 9.01
C HIS A 47 -8.89 -2.58 10.39
N GLN A 48 -8.66 -3.89 10.50
CA GLN A 48 -8.14 -4.56 11.70
C GLN A 48 -6.77 -4.02 12.13
N GLN A 49 -5.97 -3.51 11.19
CA GLN A 49 -4.65 -2.94 11.52
C GLN A 49 -4.75 -1.74 12.46
N LEU A 50 -5.83 -0.95 12.35
CA LEU A 50 -6.08 0.18 13.23
C LEU A 50 -6.16 -0.25 14.70
N ILE A 51 -6.73 -1.43 14.98
CA ILE A 51 -6.85 -1.96 16.34
C ILE A 51 -5.49 -2.33 16.90
N GLY A 52 -4.64 -2.98 16.10
CA GLY A 52 -3.25 -3.28 16.48
C GLY A 52 -2.46 -2.00 16.78
N ILE A 53 -2.50 -1.02 15.88
CA ILE A 53 -1.75 0.24 16.06
C ILE A 53 -2.28 1.03 17.26
N ALA A 54 -3.60 1.09 17.48
CA ALA A 54 -4.16 1.71 18.68
C ALA A 54 -3.69 0.99 19.94
N LYS A 55 -3.65 -0.35 19.94
CA LYS A 55 -3.11 -1.12 21.07
C LYS A 55 -1.61 -0.87 21.27
N PHE A 56 -0.85 -0.64 20.21
CA PHE A 56 0.56 -0.27 20.31
C PHE A 56 0.74 1.04 21.07
N PHE A 57 -0.01 2.10 20.73
CA PHE A 57 0.05 3.39 21.44
C PHE A 57 -0.53 3.36 22.85
N ASP A 58 -1.35 2.36 23.15
CA ASP A 58 -1.82 2.06 24.50
C ASP A 58 -0.73 1.48 25.40
N VAL A 59 0.10 0.59 24.84
CA VAL A 59 1.18 -0.10 25.54
C VAL A 59 2.44 0.77 25.60
N VAL A 60 2.81 1.39 24.49
CA VAL A 60 4.01 2.22 24.33
C VAL A 60 3.60 3.68 24.24
N LYS A 61 3.53 4.37 25.39
CA LYS A 61 3.03 5.75 25.47
C LYS A 61 3.90 6.77 24.73
N HIS A 62 5.22 6.55 24.74
CA HIS A 62 6.26 7.39 24.14
C HIS A 62 7.21 6.50 23.34
N PRO A 63 6.83 6.06 22.13
CA PRO A 63 7.65 5.16 21.35
C PRO A 63 8.90 5.89 20.84
N ASP A 64 10.05 5.25 20.97
CA ASP A 64 11.29 5.67 20.33
C ASP A 64 11.33 5.22 18.86
N ALA A 65 12.46 5.48 18.19
CA ALA A 65 12.65 5.11 16.80
C ALA A 65 12.53 3.58 16.54
N ASN A 66 12.99 2.74 17.48
CA ASN A 66 12.96 1.29 17.32
C ASN A 66 11.52 0.77 17.37
N TYR A 67 10.72 1.23 18.34
CA TYR A 67 9.31 0.87 18.43
C TYR A 67 8.52 1.33 17.21
N LEU A 68 8.76 2.56 16.73
CA LEU A 68 8.13 3.09 15.53
C LEU A 68 8.52 2.32 14.26
N GLU A 69 9.77 1.89 14.16
CA GLU A 69 10.23 1.04 13.06
C GLU A 69 9.56 -0.34 13.10
N SER A 70 9.50 -1.00 14.26
CA SER A 70 8.86 -2.31 14.40
C SER A 70 7.37 -2.30 14.07
N ILE A 71 6.60 -1.29 14.53
CA ILE A 71 5.18 -1.20 14.20
C ILE A 71 4.96 -0.88 12.71
N ARG A 72 5.87 -0.12 12.08
CA ARG A 72 5.85 0.12 10.63
C ARG A 72 6.13 -1.16 9.83
N LYS A 73 7.13 -1.95 10.23
CA LYS A 73 7.41 -3.27 9.63
C LYS A 73 6.21 -4.19 9.78
N TRP A 74 5.60 -4.24 10.97
CA TRP A 74 4.38 -5.01 11.21
C TRP A 74 3.23 -4.58 10.28
N PHE A 75 3.03 -3.26 10.10
CA PHE A 75 2.03 -2.73 9.19
C PHE A 75 2.26 -3.22 7.75
N TRP A 76 3.47 -3.08 7.21
CA TRP A 76 3.76 -3.51 5.84
C TRP A 76 3.68 -5.03 5.66
N LYS A 77 4.21 -5.79 6.62
CA LYS A 77 4.15 -7.27 6.62
C LYS A 77 2.70 -7.77 6.61
N THR A 78 1.84 -7.21 7.46
CA THR A 78 0.43 -7.59 7.50
C THR A 78 -0.36 -7.12 6.26
N SER A 79 -0.04 -5.93 5.72
CA SER A 79 -0.67 -5.37 4.51
C SER A 79 -0.43 -6.24 3.27
N PHE A 80 0.77 -6.78 3.12
CA PHE A 80 1.16 -7.69 2.04
C PHE A 80 1.03 -9.17 2.43
N SER A 81 0.08 -9.49 3.31
CA SER A 81 -0.27 -10.86 3.70
C SER A 81 -1.77 -11.12 3.51
N THR A 82 -2.17 -12.38 3.64
CA THR A 82 -3.58 -12.79 3.67
C THR A 82 -4.14 -12.88 5.09
N ARG A 83 -3.45 -12.33 6.10
CA ARG A 83 -3.74 -12.50 7.53
C ARG A 83 -5.20 -12.23 7.91
N TYR A 84 -5.78 -11.15 7.38
CA TYR A 84 -7.17 -10.78 7.68
C TYR A 84 -8.15 -11.04 6.53
N SER A 85 -7.66 -11.55 5.40
CA SER A 85 -8.49 -11.98 4.26
C SER A 85 -9.01 -13.42 4.43
N THR A 86 -8.45 -14.17 5.37
CA THR A 86 -8.78 -15.57 5.64
C THR A 86 -9.62 -15.69 6.91
N GLY A 87 -10.32 -16.81 7.09
CA GLY A 87 -11.15 -17.04 8.28
C GLY A 87 -10.37 -16.92 9.60
N GLN A 88 -11.08 -16.84 10.73
CA GLN A 88 -10.50 -16.62 12.07
C GLN A 88 -9.88 -15.23 12.29
N THR A 89 -10.36 -14.20 11.59
CA THR A 89 -9.91 -12.80 11.73
C THR A 89 -9.81 -12.36 13.19
N ASN A 90 -10.81 -12.70 14.00
CA ASN A 90 -10.85 -12.41 15.43
C ASN A 90 -9.67 -13.03 16.20
N ALA A 91 -9.38 -14.31 15.98
CA ALA A 91 -8.25 -14.97 16.63
C ALA A 91 -6.90 -14.37 16.20
N LYS A 92 -6.80 -13.92 14.93
CA LYS A 92 -5.60 -13.22 14.44
C LYS A 92 -5.41 -11.86 15.09
N MET A 93 -6.50 -11.10 15.26
CA MET A 93 -6.49 -9.83 15.99
C MET A 93 -6.14 -10.03 17.47
N ASP A 94 -6.69 -11.07 18.11
CA ASP A 94 -6.39 -11.41 19.50
C ASP A 94 -4.89 -11.73 19.66
N ALA A 95 -4.31 -12.51 18.74
CA ALA A 95 -2.87 -12.79 18.70
C ALA A 95 -2.02 -11.54 18.42
N ASP A 96 -2.48 -10.62 17.56
CA ASP A 96 -1.80 -9.33 17.34
C ASP A 96 -1.73 -8.50 18.62
N ILE A 97 -2.83 -8.43 19.36
CA ILE A 97 -2.90 -7.73 20.65
C ILE A 97 -1.94 -8.36 21.66
N GLU A 98 -1.88 -9.69 21.73
CA GLU A 98 -0.97 -10.41 22.62
C GLU A 98 0.50 -10.11 22.29
N ASN A 99 0.88 -10.16 21.02
CA ASN A 99 2.23 -9.81 20.56
C ASN A 99 2.59 -8.35 20.87
N ILE A 100 1.64 -7.43 20.75
CA ILE A 100 1.85 -6.02 21.07
C ILE A 100 1.98 -5.79 22.58
N ILE A 101 1.29 -6.58 23.42
CA ILE A 101 1.45 -6.48 24.88
C ILE A 101 2.87 -6.85 25.31
N LEU A 102 3.56 -7.74 24.59
CA LEU A 102 4.96 -8.10 24.89
C LEU A 102 5.92 -6.92 24.81
N LEU A 103 5.56 -5.84 24.09
CA LEU A 103 6.33 -4.60 24.03
C LEU A 103 6.45 -3.92 25.41
N SER A 104 5.49 -4.12 26.32
CA SER A 104 5.58 -3.60 27.70
C SER A 104 6.74 -4.18 28.51
N LYS A 105 7.36 -5.26 28.01
CA LYS A 105 8.51 -5.93 28.62
C LYS A 105 9.79 -5.67 27.82
N ASP A 106 9.83 -4.58 27.04
CA ASP A 106 10.90 -4.23 26.11
C ASP A 106 11.24 -5.34 25.10
N SER A 107 10.25 -6.16 24.74
CA SER A 107 10.43 -7.29 23.83
C SER A 107 9.78 -7.00 22.48
N LEU A 108 10.61 -6.75 21.46
CA LEU A 108 10.16 -6.61 20.06
C LEU A 108 9.91 -7.96 19.36
N ILE A 109 10.18 -9.08 20.03
CA ILE A 109 10.14 -10.43 19.45
C ILE A 109 8.79 -10.69 18.77
N GLY A 110 7.69 -10.39 19.45
CA GLY A 110 6.34 -10.61 18.91
C GLY A 110 6.08 -9.91 17.58
N LEU A 111 6.56 -8.67 17.39
CA LEU A 111 6.39 -7.95 16.11
C LEU A 111 7.37 -8.39 15.02
N ASN A 112 8.54 -8.90 15.42
CA ASN A 112 9.57 -9.32 14.48
C ASN A 112 9.30 -10.69 13.82
N GLU A 113 8.38 -11.49 14.36
CA GLU A 113 7.99 -12.80 13.78
C GLU A 113 7.13 -12.69 12.52
N TYR A 114 6.48 -11.55 12.30
CA TYR A 114 5.61 -11.36 11.14
C TYR A 114 6.41 -11.42 9.84
N ARG A 115 5.78 -11.95 8.79
CA ARG A 115 6.30 -11.97 7.41
C ARG A 115 5.18 -11.56 6.46
N HIS A 116 5.52 -10.87 5.39
CA HIS A 116 4.60 -10.75 4.26
C HIS A 116 4.55 -12.10 3.53
N SER A 117 3.45 -12.35 2.82
CA SER A 117 3.24 -13.60 2.08
C SER A 117 2.94 -13.36 0.60
N VAL A 118 3.11 -12.13 0.14
CA VAL A 118 2.88 -11.76 -1.26
C VAL A 118 3.99 -12.35 -2.11
N THR A 119 3.63 -12.79 -3.30
CA THR A 119 4.57 -13.34 -4.28
C THR A 119 4.42 -12.64 -5.62
N VAL A 120 5.42 -12.74 -6.49
CA VAL A 120 5.34 -12.23 -7.88
C VAL A 120 4.09 -12.75 -8.59
N PRO A 121 3.78 -14.07 -8.59
CA PRO A 121 2.54 -14.57 -9.18
C PRO A 121 1.26 -13.91 -8.62
N MET A 122 1.20 -13.68 -7.30
CA MET A 122 0.05 -12.99 -6.69
C MET A 122 -0.08 -11.55 -7.19
N LEU A 123 1.02 -10.79 -7.28
CA LEU A 123 0.99 -9.44 -7.83
C LEU A 123 0.54 -9.43 -9.30
N LYS A 124 1.07 -10.34 -10.13
CA LYS A 124 0.74 -10.44 -11.56
C LYS A 124 -0.73 -10.81 -11.82
N SER A 125 -1.31 -11.66 -10.97
CA SER A 125 -2.69 -12.16 -11.12
C SER A 125 -3.74 -11.27 -10.43
N THR A 126 -3.34 -10.34 -9.57
CA THR A 126 -4.28 -9.49 -8.84
C THR A 126 -4.84 -8.40 -9.74
N LYS A 127 -6.16 -8.43 -9.96
CA LYS A 127 -6.90 -7.36 -10.62
C LYS A 127 -6.99 -6.14 -9.71
N PHE A 128 -6.81 -4.95 -10.29
CA PHE A 128 -6.98 -3.69 -9.60
C PHE A 128 -8.43 -3.52 -9.13
N SER A 129 -8.59 -3.42 -7.82
CA SER A 129 -9.83 -3.04 -7.19
C SER A 129 -9.53 -2.25 -5.92
N LYS A 130 -10.24 -1.14 -5.72
CA LYS A 130 -10.05 -0.31 -4.51
C LYS A 130 -10.53 -0.99 -3.22
N SER A 131 -11.29 -2.08 -3.33
CA SER A 131 -11.67 -2.91 -2.17
C SER A 131 -10.65 -4.02 -1.89
N ASN A 132 -9.73 -4.30 -2.81
CA ASN A 132 -8.76 -5.37 -2.65
C ASN A 132 -7.61 -4.89 -1.72
N PRO A 133 -7.32 -5.60 -0.61
CA PRO A 133 -6.27 -5.22 0.33
C PRO A 133 -4.89 -5.08 -0.29
N LEU A 134 -4.52 -5.99 -1.21
CA LEU A 134 -3.23 -5.96 -1.89
C LEU A 134 -3.12 -4.76 -2.86
N THR A 135 -4.22 -4.38 -3.51
CA THR A 135 -4.26 -3.13 -4.30
C THR A 135 -4.00 -1.92 -3.40
N ARG A 136 -4.68 -1.83 -2.25
CA ARG A 136 -4.49 -0.74 -1.29
C ARG A 136 -3.05 -0.68 -0.75
N ALA A 137 -2.49 -1.83 -0.37
CA ALA A 137 -1.12 -1.95 0.09
C ALA A 137 -0.12 -1.49 -0.98
N PHE A 138 -0.31 -1.91 -2.23
CA PHE A 138 0.51 -1.48 -3.35
C PHE A 138 0.44 0.03 -3.61
N LEU A 139 -0.76 0.63 -3.55
CA LEU A 139 -0.94 2.07 -3.71
C LEU A 139 -0.26 2.86 -2.59
N LEU A 140 -0.38 2.42 -1.34
CA LEU A 140 0.31 3.04 -0.20
C LEU A 140 1.82 2.91 -0.31
N LEU A 141 2.32 1.75 -0.77
CA LEU A 141 3.76 1.54 -0.98
C LEU A 141 4.29 2.49 -2.04
N MET A 142 3.62 2.60 -3.20
CA MET A 142 3.98 3.60 -4.22
C MET A 142 3.92 5.02 -3.69
N ALA A 143 2.95 5.35 -2.84
CA ALA A 143 2.86 6.67 -2.23
C ALA A 143 4.07 7.02 -1.34
N GLN A 144 4.76 6.02 -0.76
CA GLN A 144 6.02 6.26 -0.04
C GLN A 144 7.13 6.77 -0.95
N CYS A 145 7.08 6.43 -2.25
CA CYS A 145 8.06 6.85 -3.24
C CYS A 145 7.82 8.27 -3.78
N ASN A 146 6.82 9.00 -3.26
CA ASN A 146 6.47 10.37 -3.67
C ASN A 146 6.31 10.50 -5.20
N PRO A 147 5.32 9.83 -5.80
CA PRO A 147 5.22 9.68 -7.24
C PRO A 147 5.10 11.02 -7.97
N ILE A 148 5.78 11.08 -9.10
CA ILE A 148 5.81 12.23 -10.00
C ILE A 148 5.01 11.89 -11.25
N ASP A 149 4.16 12.81 -11.71
CA ASP A 149 3.38 12.64 -12.94
C ASP A 149 4.31 12.42 -14.14
N LEU A 150 4.02 11.37 -14.93
CA LEU A 150 4.90 10.89 -16.01
C LEU A 150 5.18 11.95 -17.08
N VAL A 151 4.21 12.83 -17.38
CA VAL A 151 4.30 13.79 -18.49
C VAL A 151 4.60 15.19 -17.97
N LYS A 152 3.89 15.62 -16.92
CA LYS A 152 4.01 16.98 -16.39
C LYS A 152 5.23 17.18 -15.49
N ASN A 153 5.85 16.10 -15.01
CA ASN A 153 6.94 16.15 -14.02
C ASN A 153 6.57 16.97 -12.78
N GLN A 154 5.33 16.82 -12.32
CA GLN A 154 4.81 17.46 -11.11
C GLN A 154 4.58 16.38 -10.05
N LYS A 155 4.85 16.72 -8.78
CA LYS A 155 4.51 15.84 -7.66
C LYS A 155 3.02 15.55 -7.69
N VAL A 156 2.65 14.28 -7.57
CA VAL A 156 1.25 13.89 -7.40
C VAL A 156 0.82 14.25 -5.99
N ASP A 157 -0.32 14.92 -5.86
CA ASP A 157 -0.98 15.08 -4.56
C ASP A 157 -1.58 13.74 -4.12
N ILE A 158 -0.81 13.03 -3.30
CA ILE A 158 -1.21 11.73 -2.72
C ILE A 158 -2.41 11.88 -1.80
N GLY A 159 -2.51 12.96 -1.02
CA GLY A 159 -3.64 13.18 -0.12
C GLY A 159 -4.95 13.29 -0.90
N LYS A 160 -4.92 14.03 -2.02
CA LYS A 160 -6.05 14.13 -2.94
C LYS A 160 -6.31 12.82 -3.67
N SER A 161 -5.28 12.14 -4.18
CA SER A 161 -5.39 10.90 -4.95
C SER A 161 -5.89 9.71 -4.12
N LEU A 162 -5.48 9.66 -2.86
CA LEU A 162 -5.92 8.69 -1.86
C LEU A 162 -7.14 9.19 -1.07
N SER A 163 -7.96 10.07 -1.65
CA SER A 163 -9.24 10.46 -1.07
C SER A 163 -10.40 9.68 -1.68
N GLN A 164 -11.49 9.53 -0.92
CA GLN A 164 -12.70 8.87 -1.39
C GLN A 164 -13.30 9.54 -2.64
N TYR A 165 -13.11 10.86 -2.77
CA TYR A 165 -13.70 11.70 -3.82
C TYR A 165 -12.94 11.65 -5.13
N ASN A 166 -11.62 11.44 -5.12
CA ASN A 166 -10.80 11.56 -6.33
C ASN A 166 -10.48 10.21 -6.97
N ARG A 167 -11.53 9.48 -7.34
CA ARG A 167 -11.39 8.10 -7.84
C ARG A 167 -10.61 7.97 -9.16
N LYS A 168 -10.27 9.07 -9.83
CA LYS A 168 -9.82 9.15 -11.23
C LYS A 168 -8.32 9.28 -11.43
N GLU A 169 -7.47 9.26 -10.40
CA GLU A 169 -6.02 9.52 -10.53
C GLU A 169 -5.16 8.25 -10.72
N PHE A 170 -5.79 7.08 -10.92
CA PHE A 170 -5.10 5.83 -11.19
C PHE A 170 -5.29 5.44 -12.66
N HIS A 171 -4.20 5.38 -13.41
CA HIS A 171 -4.26 5.12 -14.84
C HIS A 171 -3.32 4.00 -15.27
N HIS A 172 -3.67 3.38 -16.40
CA HIS A 172 -2.88 2.31 -16.96
C HIS A 172 -1.53 2.84 -17.48
N VAL A 173 -0.42 2.19 -17.13
CA VAL A 173 0.92 2.49 -17.65
C VAL A 173 0.99 2.09 -19.12
N PHE A 174 0.54 0.88 -19.46
CA PHE A 174 0.30 0.47 -20.82
C PHE A 174 -1.17 0.74 -21.15
N PRO A 175 -1.49 1.68 -22.05
CA PRO A 175 -2.87 2.12 -22.24
C PRO A 175 -3.83 0.98 -22.60
N GLN A 176 -5.02 0.98 -22.01
CA GLN A 176 -6.03 -0.06 -22.21
C GLN A 176 -6.35 -0.28 -23.70
N ALA A 177 -6.54 0.80 -24.46
CA ALA A 177 -6.88 0.70 -25.89
C ALA A 177 -5.76 0.04 -26.70
N PHE A 178 -4.50 0.37 -26.38
CA PHE A 178 -3.32 -0.21 -26.99
C PHE A 178 -3.23 -1.72 -26.71
N LEU A 179 -3.37 -2.13 -25.44
CA LEU A 179 -3.33 -3.55 -25.07
C LEU A 179 -4.51 -4.34 -25.64
N LYS A 180 -5.71 -3.76 -25.70
CA LYS A 180 -6.88 -4.39 -26.33
C LYS A 180 -6.63 -4.69 -27.81
N SER A 181 -6.02 -3.76 -28.56
CA SER A 181 -5.69 -4.01 -29.97
C SER A 181 -4.66 -5.11 -30.19
N ARG A 182 -3.91 -5.47 -29.15
CA ARG A 182 -2.94 -6.58 -29.16
C ARG A 182 -3.50 -7.90 -28.59
N GLY A 183 -4.81 -7.96 -28.33
CA GLY A 183 -5.46 -9.19 -27.84
C GLY A 183 -5.16 -9.55 -26.39
N VAL A 184 -4.61 -8.62 -25.59
CA VAL A 184 -4.34 -8.88 -24.17
C VAL A 184 -5.65 -9.00 -23.38
N SER A 185 -5.75 -9.99 -22.50
CA SER A 185 -6.98 -10.25 -21.73
C SER A 185 -7.34 -9.09 -20.80
N GLN A 186 -8.63 -8.95 -20.48
CA GLN A 186 -9.08 -7.95 -19.52
C GLN A 186 -8.46 -8.14 -18.13
N GLU A 187 -8.23 -9.37 -17.66
CA GLU A 187 -7.62 -9.55 -16.34
C GLU A 187 -6.22 -8.97 -16.28
N LYS A 188 -5.42 -9.22 -17.33
CA LYS A 188 -4.05 -8.71 -17.44
C LYS A 188 -4.00 -7.18 -17.60
N ILE A 189 -4.85 -6.62 -18.46
CA ILE A 189 -4.93 -5.18 -18.67
C ILE A 189 -5.24 -4.45 -17.36
N PHE A 190 -6.20 -4.97 -16.60
CA PHE A 190 -6.63 -4.41 -15.32
C PHE A 190 -5.83 -4.95 -14.12
N GLY A 191 -4.68 -5.58 -14.33
CA GLY A 191 -3.80 -6.03 -13.25
C GLY A 191 -3.21 -4.85 -12.47
N ILE A 192 -3.00 -4.99 -11.16
CA ILE A 192 -2.51 -3.90 -10.29
C ILE A 192 -1.18 -3.31 -10.78
N LEU A 193 -0.30 -4.15 -11.33
CA LEU A 193 1.02 -3.77 -11.84
C LEU A 193 0.95 -2.96 -13.14
N ASN A 194 -0.21 -2.84 -13.77
CA ASN A 194 -0.39 -1.94 -14.90
C ASN A 194 -0.89 -0.55 -14.46
N PHE A 195 -1.05 -0.24 -13.16
CA PHE A 195 -1.52 1.08 -12.72
C PHE A 195 -0.40 1.95 -12.14
N CYS A 196 -0.53 3.26 -12.29
CA CYS A 196 0.30 4.27 -11.63
C CYS A 196 -0.55 5.47 -11.22
N PHE A 197 0.02 6.34 -10.38
CA PHE A 197 -0.54 7.66 -10.12
C PHE A 197 -0.26 8.56 -11.33
N LEU A 198 -1.31 9.13 -11.91
CA LEU A 198 -1.18 9.99 -13.08
C LEU A 198 -2.33 10.98 -13.11
N SER A 199 -2.06 12.22 -13.50
CA SER A 199 -3.13 13.20 -13.64
C SER A 199 -4.03 12.86 -14.82
N SER A 200 -5.31 13.22 -14.70
CA SER A 200 -6.28 13.08 -15.79
C SER A 200 -5.85 13.82 -17.07
N GLU A 201 -5.14 14.95 -16.97
CA GLU A 201 -4.61 15.63 -18.17
C GLU A 201 -3.49 14.83 -18.81
N SER A 202 -2.50 14.34 -18.05
CA SER A 202 -1.42 13.53 -18.59
C SER A 202 -1.95 12.23 -19.22
N ASN A 203 -2.96 11.61 -18.61
CA ASN A 203 -3.67 10.47 -19.18
C ASN A 203 -4.34 10.82 -20.53
N LYS A 204 -4.92 12.03 -20.68
CA LYS A 204 -5.47 12.49 -21.98
C LYS A 204 -4.38 12.69 -23.03
N VAL A 205 -3.22 13.21 -22.64
CA VAL A 205 -2.08 13.40 -23.56
C VAL A 205 -1.52 12.05 -24.02
N ILE A 206 -1.35 11.09 -23.10
CA ILE A 206 -0.93 9.71 -23.41
C ILE A 206 -1.98 9.01 -24.29
N SER A 207 -3.27 9.11 -23.93
CA SER A 207 -4.39 8.55 -24.70
C SER A 207 -4.19 7.05 -25.01
N LYS A 208 -4.13 6.69 -26.29
CA LYS A 208 -3.92 5.32 -26.79
C LYS A 208 -2.51 5.04 -27.34
N LYS A 209 -1.55 5.94 -27.10
CA LYS A 209 -0.17 5.80 -27.60
C LYS A 209 0.48 4.54 -27.03
N SER A 210 1.38 3.92 -27.80
CA SER A 210 2.19 2.82 -27.29
C SER A 210 3.16 3.33 -26.21
N PRO A 211 3.54 2.51 -25.24
CA PRO A 211 4.64 2.79 -24.32
C PRO A 211 5.91 3.27 -25.04
N SER A 212 6.31 2.60 -26.12
CA SER A 212 7.46 2.92 -26.98
C SER A 212 7.39 4.30 -27.63
N ASP A 213 6.19 4.84 -27.83
CA ASP A 213 5.97 6.20 -28.29
C ASP A 213 6.00 7.16 -27.10
N TYR A 214 5.08 6.99 -26.14
CA TYR A 214 4.85 8.02 -25.14
C TYR A 214 5.99 8.14 -24.11
N PHE A 215 6.65 7.04 -23.73
CA PHE A 215 7.79 7.13 -22.81
C PHE A 215 8.94 7.92 -23.42
N PHE A 216 9.18 7.78 -24.73
CA PHE A 216 10.33 8.42 -25.37
C PHE A 216 10.03 9.82 -25.93
N ASN A 217 8.75 10.14 -26.16
CA ASN A 217 8.31 11.41 -26.72
C ASN A 217 7.64 12.35 -25.71
N LEU A 218 7.03 11.83 -24.63
CA LEU A 218 6.26 12.65 -23.66
C LEU A 218 6.86 12.70 -22.25
N VAL A 219 7.61 11.67 -21.83
CA VAL A 219 8.24 11.68 -20.51
C VAL A 219 9.55 12.49 -20.58
N PRO A 220 9.77 13.47 -19.68
CA PRO A 220 10.98 14.29 -19.70
C PRO A 220 12.27 13.48 -19.59
N LYS A 221 13.10 13.53 -20.64
CA LYS A 221 14.31 12.70 -20.78
C LYS A 221 15.34 12.92 -19.68
N ASN A 222 15.49 14.16 -19.20
CA ASN A 222 16.43 14.52 -18.14
C ASN A 222 16.04 13.98 -16.75
N GLU A 223 14.75 13.74 -16.52
CA GLU A 223 14.22 13.25 -15.23
C GLU A 223 13.68 11.81 -15.34
N PHE A 224 13.92 11.12 -16.45
CA PHE A 224 13.28 9.85 -16.80
C PHE A 224 13.40 8.80 -15.69
N HIS A 225 14.63 8.49 -15.24
CA HIS A 225 14.86 7.49 -14.19
C HIS A 225 14.21 7.87 -12.86
N LYS A 226 14.22 9.16 -12.50
CA LYS A 226 13.61 9.66 -11.26
C LYS A 226 12.09 9.55 -11.31
N ILE A 227 11.47 9.95 -12.42
CA ILE A 227 10.02 9.83 -12.64
C ILE A 227 9.60 8.36 -12.54
N LEU A 228 10.32 7.46 -13.23
CA LEU A 228 10.02 6.02 -13.18
C LEU A 228 10.21 5.44 -11.78
N GLY A 229 11.33 5.73 -11.12
CA GLY A 229 11.61 5.27 -9.76
C GLY A 229 10.55 5.73 -8.76
N SER A 230 10.11 6.99 -8.86
CA SER A 230 9.06 7.55 -7.98
C SER A 230 7.69 6.84 -8.12
N ASN A 231 7.44 6.17 -9.25
CA ASN A 231 6.20 5.43 -9.52
C ASN A 231 6.36 3.91 -9.34
N MET A 232 7.48 3.46 -8.78
CA MET A 232 7.86 2.05 -8.73
C MET A 232 7.78 1.36 -10.10
N LEU A 233 8.24 2.05 -11.14
CA LEU A 233 8.36 1.52 -12.50
C LEU A 233 9.81 1.06 -12.74
N PRO A 234 10.05 -0.01 -13.52
CA PRO A 234 11.39 -0.42 -13.91
C PRO A 234 12.14 0.74 -14.56
N VAL A 235 13.32 1.11 -14.04
CA VAL A 235 14.07 2.29 -14.51
C VAL A 235 14.86 2.05 -15.79
N ALA A 236 14.99 0.79 -16.20
CA ALA A 236 15.75 0.38 -17.37
C ALA A 236 14.95 0.72 -18.65
N THR A 237 15.47 1.63 -19.47
CA THR A 237 14.74 2.24 -20.61
C THR A 237 14.32 1.23 -21.67
N GLU A 238 15.12 0.19 -21.88
CA GLU A 238 14.93 -0.87 -22.87
C GLU A 238 13.61 -1.63 -22.69
N ILE A 239 13.10 -1.72 -21.46
CA ILE A 239 11.82 -2.38 -21.14
C ILE A 239 10.65 -1.73 -21.89
N TYR A 240 10.76 -0.45 -22.24
CA TYR A 240 9.69 0.32 -22.87
C TYR A 240 9.81 0.40 -24.39
N LYS A 241 10.92 -0.06 -25.00
CA LYS A 241 11.18 0.13 -26.43
C LYS A 241 10.33 -0.76 -27.33
N ASP A 242 10.12 -2.01 -26.92
CA ASP A 242 9.50 -3.04 -27.75
C ASP A 242 8.01 -3.27 -27.41
N ASP A 243 7.47 -2.48 -26.48
CA ASP A 243 6.11 -2.63 -25.96
C ASP A 243 5.81 -4.05 -25.42
N ASN A 244 6.83 -4.72 -24.86
CA ASN A 244 6.68 -6.04 -24.28
C ASN A 244 5.99 -5.96 -22.91
N PHE A 245 4.67 -6.08 -22.93
CA PHE A 245 3.85 -5.95 -21.72
C PHE A 245 4.16 -7.01 -20.66
N GLU A 246 4.41 -8.26 -21.05
CA GLU A 246 4.69 -9.33 -20.07
C GLU A 246 6.05 -9.10 -19.39
N ASP A 247 7.09 -8.73 -20.15
CA ASP A 247 8.40 -8.40 -19.55
C ASP A 247 8.29 -7.19 -18.62
N PHE A 248 7.58 -6.13 -19.02
CA PHE A 248 7.31 -4.99 -18.15
C PHE A 248 6.66 -5.42 -16.82
N ILE A 249 5.63 -6.25 -16.88
CA ILE A 249 4.92 -6.74 -15.69
C ILE A 249 5.85 -7.58 -14.81
N ASP A 250 6.67 -8.46 -15.40
CA ASP A 250 7.63 -9.28 -14.67
C ASP A 250 8.71 -8.44 -13.98
N LYS A 251 9.32 -7.49 -14.69
CA LYS A 251 10.33 -6.60 -14.11
C LYS A 251 9.73 -5.74 -13.01
N ARG A 252 8.53 -5.20 -13.20
CA ARG A 252 7.85 -4.39 -12.18
C ARG A 252 7.48 -5.20 -10.95
N ALA A 253 6.97 -6.43 -11.11
CA ALA A 253 6.63 -7.28 -9.99
C ALA A 253 7.84 -7.55 -9.08
N ASN A 254 8.97 -7.92 -9.68
CA ASN A 254 10.21 -8.16 -8.95
C ASN A 254 10.72 -6.89 -8.26
N PHE A 255 10.63 -5.74 -8.92
CA PHE A 255 11.01 -4.47 -8.31
C PHE A 255 10.14 -4.14 -7.08
N VAL A 256 8.82 -4.33 -7.18
CA VAL A 256 7.89 -4.12 -6.06
C VAL A 256 8.21 -5.03 -4.87
N ILE A 257 8.52 -6.31 -5.10
CA ILE A 257 8.93 -7.23 -4.05
C ILE A 257 10.24 -6.77 -3.40
N SER A 258 11.23 -6.37 -4.20
CA SER A 258 12.51 -5.87 -3.68
C SER A 258 12.34 -4.62 -2.79
N GLU A 259 11.49 -3.68 -3.19
CA GLU A 259 11.19 -2.50 -2.37
C GLU A 259 10.44 -2.85 -1.09
N LEU A 260 9.50 -3.81 -1.15
CA LEU A 260 8.81 -4.32 0.04
C LEU A 260 9.80 -5.00 1.01
N ASP A 261 10.73 -5.80 0.50
CA ASP A 261 11.73 -6.46 1.32
C ASP A 261 12.63 -5.45 2.04
N LYS A 262 13.05 -4.36 1.37
CA LYS A 262 13.84 -3.29 1.99
C LYS A 262 13.16 -2.65 3.20
N ILE A 263 11.84 -2.41 3.13
CA ILE A 263 11.10 -1.75 4.22
C ILE A 263 10.59 -2.72 5.28
N THR A 264 10.75 -4.04 5.07
CA THR A 264 10.30 -5.09 6.00
C THR A 264 11.43 -5.94 6.57
N ALA A 265 12.65 -5.80 6.06
CA ALA A 265 13.88 -6.44 6.55
C ALA A 265 14.19 -6.09 8.00
#